data_AF-A0A931F560-F1
#
_entry.id   AF-A0A931F560-F1
#
_cell.length_a   1.000
_cell.length_b   1.000
_cell.length_c   1.000
_cell.angle_alpha   90.00
_cell.angle_beta   90.00
_cell.angle_gamma   90.00
#
_symmetry.space_group_name_H-M   'P 1'
#
loop_
_entity.id
_entity.type
_entity.pdbx_description
1 polymer ?
#
loop_
_entity_poly.entity_id
_entity_poly.type
_entity_poly.pdbx_seq_one_letter_code
_entity_poly.pdbx_strand_id
1 'polypeptide(L)'
;MKLGRGGRRAVPGCGRERPEQVGALLPVIIDGTAEDVDSGRYSGEVNPITSAVSSMAHIVHTSEAHGIDASVMRVAEGLARRVIAQGHGGDDFLRIVEVLNPRGTLE
;
A
#
# COMPACT_ATOMS: atom_id res chain seq x y z
N MET A 1 -49.83 -11.88 7.18
CA MET A 1 -48.42 -12.24 7.40
C MET A 1 -47.88 -12.92 6.13
N LYS A 2 -47.03 -12.24 5.35
CA LYS A 2 -46.26 -12.83 4.25
C LYS A 2 -44.82 -12.30 4.37
N LEU A 3 -43.88 -13.16 4.76
CA LEU A 3 -42.45 -12.83 4.75
C LEU A 3 -41.95 -12.83 3.29
N GLY A 4 -41.58 -11.65 2.79
CA GLY A 4 -40.88 -11.51 1.52
C GLY A 4 -39.44 -11.97 1.66
N ARG A 5 -39.06 -12.96 0.85
CA ARG A 5 -37.66 -13.39 0.69
C ARG A 5 -36.89 -12.30 -0.06
N GLY A 6 -36.02 -11.58 0.64
CA GLY A 6 -35.04 -10.68 0.04
C GLY A 6 -33.97 -11.48 -0.71
N GLY A 7 -33.92 -11.32 -2.03
CA GLY A 7 -32.88 -11.89 -2.89
C GLY A 7 -31.55 -11.20 -2.61
N ARG A 8 -30.62 -11.92 -1.99
CA ARG A 8 -29.21 -11.51 -1.94
C ARG A 8 -28.66 -11.58 -3.36
N ARG A 9 -28.40 -10.41 -3.95
CA ARG A 9 -27.68 -10.28 -5.20
C ARG A 9 -26.25 -10.80 -4.96
N ALA A 10 -25.87 -11.87 -5.65
CA ALA A 10 -24.50 -12.35 -5.64
C ALA A 10 -23.59 -11.28 -6.25
N VAL A 11 -22.48 -10.98 -5.57
CA VAL A 11 -21.41 -10.14 -6.13
C VAL A 11 -20.66 -11.00 -7.16
N PRO A 12 -20.66 -10.63 -8.46
CA PRO A 12 -19.91 -11.38 -9.46
C PRO A 12 -18.41 -11.10 -9.25
N GLY A 13 -17.64 -12.13 -8.93
CA GLY A 13 -16.19 -12.02 -8.70
C GLY A 13 -15.63 -12.90 -7.59
N CYS A 14 -16.48 -13.43 -6.70
CA CYS A 14 -16.06 -14.39 -5.67
C CYS A 14 -15.94 -15.80 -6.27
N GLY A 15 -15.00 -15.98 -7.18
CA GLY A 15 -14.74 -17.22 -7.89
C GLY A 15 -13.27 -17.60 -7.78
N ARG A 16 -12.93 -18.34 -6.72
CA ARG A 16 -11.70 -19.15 -6.56
C ARG A 16 -10.46 -18.52 -7.20
N GLU A 17 -9.85 -17.54 -6.53
CA GLU A 17 -8.51 -17.10 -6.91
C GLU A 17 -7.52 -18.27 -6.79
N ARG A 18 -7.00 -18.74 -7.93
CA ARG A 18 -5.91 -19.73 -7.96
C ARG A 18 -4.59 -19.00 -7.75
N PRO A 19 -3.61 -19.56 -7.00
CA PRO A 19 -2.36 -18.85 -6.68
C PRO A 19 -1.58 -18.37 -7.93
N GLU A 20 -1.67 -19.10 -9.05
CA GLU A 20 -1.12 -18.67 -10.35
C GLU A 20 -1.68 -17.33 -10.88
N GLN A 21 -2.84 -16.90 -10.40
CA GLN A 21 -3.54 -15.70 -10.85
C GLN A 21 -3.02 -14.43 -10.17
N VAL A 22 -2.48 -14.54 -8.95
CA VAL A 22 -1.91 -13.41 -8.20
C VAL A 22 -0.62 -12.92 -8.86
N GLY A 23 0.23 -13.83 -9.34
CA GLY A 23 1.46 -13.48 -10.03
C GLY A 23 1.23 -12.72 -11.34
N ALA A 24 0.13 -12.99 -12.04
CA ALA A 24 -0.25 -12.29 -13.27
C ALA A 24 -0.64 -10.83 -13.05
N LEU A 25 -0.95 -10.43 -11.81
CA LEU A 25 -1.27 -9.05 -11.45
C LEU A 25 -0.01 -8.19 -11.27
N LEU A 26 1.13 -8.81 -10.95
CA LEU A 26 2.37 -8.08 -10.65
C LEU A 26 2.85 -7.17 -11.79
N PRO A 27 2.86 -7.60 -13.07
CA PRO A 27 3.25 -6.69 -14.15
C PRO A 27 2.37 -5.44 -14.22
N VAL A 28 1.05 -5.61 -14.09
CA VAL A 28 0.09 -4.50 -14.12
C VAL A 28 0.31 -3.52 -12.97
N ILE A 29 0.59 -4.04 -11.77
CA ILE A 29 0.93 -3.21 -10.61
C ILE A 29 2.24 -2.47 -10.86
N ILE A 30 3.29 -3.16 -11.30
CA ILE A 30 4.61 -2.57 -11.53
C ILE A 30 4.52 -1.44 -12.56
N ASP A 31 3.89 -1.69 -13.70
CA ASP A 31 3.75 -0.70 -14.77
C ASP A 31 2.96 0.53 -14.29
N GLY A 32 1.85 0.33 -13.58
CA GLY A 32 1.06 1.44 -13.02
C GLY A 32 1.82 2.24 -11.97
N THR A 33 2.55 1.55 -11.07
CA THR A 33 3.38 2.23 -10.06
C THR A 33 4.54 3.01 -10.69
N ALA A 34 5.12 2.51 -11.80
CA ALA A 34 6.17 3.21 -12.53
C ALA A 34 5.63 4.50 -13.17
N GLU A 35 4.45 4.44 -13.80
CA GLU A 35 3.81 5.63 -14.36
C GLU A 35 3.47 6.69 -13.29
N ASP A 36 3.00 6.27 -12.13
CA ASP A 36 2.71 7.18 -11.01
C ASP A 36 3.98 7.82 -10.44
N VAL A 37 5.08 7.06 -10.34
CA VAL A 37 6.40 7.59 -9.97
C VAL A 37 6.94 8.56 -11.02
N ASP A 38 6.93 8.19 -12.30
CA ASP A 38 7.45 9.02 -13.40
C ASP A 38 6.64 10.31 -13.58
N SER A 39 5.33 10.27 -13.30
CA SER A 39 4.45 11.44 -13.36
C SER A 39 4.48 12.30 -12.09
N GLY A 40 5.15 11.85 -11.02
CA GLY A 40 5.18 12.51 -9.72
C GLY A 40 3.81 12.57 -9.04
N ARG A 41 2.86 11.69 -9.43
CA ARG A 41 1.51 11.64 -8.88
C ARG A 41 1.45 10.58 -7.78
N TYR A 42 1.21 11.03 -6.56
CA TYR A 42 1.16 10.16 -5.38
C TYR A 42 -0.20 10.28 -4.68
N SER A 43 -1.29 9.91 -5.37
CA SER A 43 -2.64 10.05 -4.80
C SER A 43 -2.90 9.02 -3.70
N GLY A 44 -2.98 9.47 -2.45
CA GLY A 44 -3.38 8.63 -1.32
C GLY A 44 -4.88 8.52 -1.11
N GLU A 45 -5.73 8.86 -2.09
CA GLU A 45 -7.21 8.81 -1.96
C GLU A 45 -7.71 7.41 -1.57
N VAL A 46 -7.05 6.35 -2.05
CA VAL A 46 -7.41 4.97 -1.75
C VAL A 46 -6.66 4.46 -0.51
N ASN A 47 -5.36 4.75 -0.41
CA ASN A 47 -4.50 4.28 0.68
C ASN A 47 -3.46 5.35 1.04
N PRO A 48 -3.79 6.26 1.97
CA PRO A 48 -2.84 7.28 2.39
C PRO A 48 -1.69 6.63 3.18
N ILE A 49 -0.50 7.21 3.11
CA ILE A 49 0.72 6.68 3.74
C ILE A 49 0.59 6.57 5.27
N THR A 50 -0.29 7.35 5.89
CA THR A 50 -0.66 7.21 7.31
C THR A 50 -1.29 5.85 7.63
N SER A 51 -2.12 5.31 6.74
CA SER A 51 -2.67 3.96 6.84
C SER A 51 -1.57 2.90 6.73
N ALA A 52 -0.65 3.10 5.78
CA ALA A 52 0.50 2.22 5.58
C ALA A 52 1.40 2.17 6.81
N VAL A 53 1.74 3.33 7.41
CA VAL A 53 2.55 3.41 8.64
C VAL A 53 1.89 2.68 9.81
N SER A 54 0.56 2.82 9.98
CA SER A 54 -0.17 2.07 11.02
C SER A 54 -0.02 0.55 10.84
N SER A 55 -0.18 0.08 9.60
CA SER A 55 -0.05 -1.34 9.25
C SER A 55 1.38 -1.84 9.46
N MET A 56 2.39 -1.07 9.02
CA MET A 56 3.80 -1.41 9.21
C MET A 56 4.19 -1.49 10.68
N ALA A 57 3.74 -0.52 11.50
CA ALA A 57 3.99 -0.52 12.94
C ALA A 57 3.40 -1.76 13.62
N HIS A 58 2.21 -2.20 13.20
CA HIS A 58 1.61 -3.44 13.70
C HIS A 58 2.41 -4.68 13.29
N ILE A 59 2.85 -4.76 12.02
CA ILE A 59 3.67 -5.87 11.51
C ILE A 59 4.99 -5.96 12.28
N VAL A 60 5.67 -4.83 12.48
CA VAL A 60 6.92 -4.76 13.25
C VAL A 60 6.69 -5.25 14.67
N HIS A 61 5.69 -4.69 15.36
CA HIS A 61 5.37 -5.07 16.75
C HIS A 61 5.09 -6.57 16.90
N THR A 62 4.20 -7.12 16.05
CA THR A 62 3.84 -8.54 16.10
C THR A 62 5.05 -9.42 15.75
N SER A 63 5.83 -9.07 14.73
CA SER A 63 7.00 -9.87 14.33
C SER A 63 8.01 -9.98 15.48
N GLU A 64 8.32 -8.87 16.14
CA GLU A 64 9.28 -8.85 17.24
C GLU A 64 8.78 -9.54 18.50
N ALA A 65 7.48 -9.43 18.79
CA ALA A 65 6.84 -10.18 19.87
C ALA A 65 6.99 -11.71 19.68
N HIS A 66 7.14 -12.16 18.43
CA HIS A 66 7.35 -13.55 18.05
C HIS A 66 8.83 -13.90 17.75
N GLY A 67 9.77 -12.99 17.99
CA GLY A 67 11.20 -13.20 17.74
C GLY A 67 11.58 -13.28 16.25
N ILE A 68 10.73 -12.76 15.36
CA ILE A 68 10.97 -12.67 13.92
C ILE A 68 11.68 -11.35 13.63
N ASP A 69 12.76 -11.39 12.83
CA ASP A 69 13.45 -10.17 12.41
C ASP A 69 12.55 -9.29 11.54
N ALA A 70 12.34 -8.06 12.02
CA ALA A 70 11.52 -7.05 11.35
C ALA A 70 12.36 -5.89 10.79
N SER A 71 13.69 -6.06 10.68
CA SER A 71 14.62 -4.99 10.31
C SER A 71 14.23 -4.25 9.01
N VAL A 72 13.91 -4.99 7.95
CA VAL A 72 13.49 -4.42 6.65
C VAL A 72 12.18 -3.64 6.78
N MET A 73 11.19 -4.21 7.47
CA MET A 73 9.91 -3.55 7.70
C MET A 73 10.05 -2.29 8.55
N ARG A 74 10.94 -2.29 9.55
CA ARG A 74 11.26 -1.12 10.37
C ARG A 74 11.91 0.00 9.55
N VAL A 75 12.79 -0.33 8.61
CA VAL A 75 13.37 0.66 7.69
C VAL A 75 12.28 1.26 6.80
N ALA A 76 11.39 0.43 6.24
CA ALA A 76 10.26 0.89 5.43
C ALA A 76 9.31 1.81 6.22
N GLU A 77 8.95 1.44 7.45
CA GLU A 77 8.15 2.27 8.36
C GLU A 77 8.84 3.63 8.61
N GLY A 78 10.16 3.61 8.85
CA GLY A 78 10.95 4.83 9.07
C GLY A 78 10.94 5.78 7.86
N LEU A 79 11.03 5.26 6.64
CA LEU A 79 10.92 6.05 5.41
C LEU A 79 9.53 6.69 5.28
N ALA A 80 8.48 5.92 5.52
CA ALA A 80 7.12 6.44 5.46
C ALA A 80 6.85 7.51 6.54
N ARG A 81 7.39 7.33 7.75
CA ARG A 81 7.34 8.38 8.80
C ARG A 81 8.06 9.65 8.38
N ARG A 82 9.16 9.56 7.64
CA ARG A 82 9.88 10.73 7.11
C ARG A 82 9.06 11.48 6.07
N VAL A 83 8.37 10.77 5.17
CA VAL A 83 7.42 11.38 4.21
C VAL A 83 6.28 12.11 4.94
N ILE A 84 5.69 11.48 5.96
CA ILE A 84 4.66 12.13 6.79
C ILE A 84 5.21 13.40 7.45
N ALA A 85 6.43 13.35 7.99
CA ALA A 85 7.07 14.50 8.62
C ALA A 85 7.35 15.66 7.64
N GLN A 86 7.44 15.38 6.34
CA GLN A 86 7.56 16.39 5.28
C GLN A 86 6.20 16.99 4.86
N GLY A 87 5.09 16.60 5.50
CA GLY A 87 3.75 17.12 5.21
C GLY A 87 2.92 16.27 4.23
N HIS A 88 3.46 15.14 3.78
CA HIS A 88 2.87 14.28 2.74
C HIS A 88 2.04 13.13 3.32
N GLY A 89 1.35 13.33 4.45
CA GLY A 89 0.62 12.27 5.14
C GLY A 89 -0.62 11.74 4.42
N GLY A 90 -1.15 12.51 3.48
CA GLY A 90 -2.28 12.14 2.61
C GLY A 90 -1.87 11.53 1.28
N ASP A 91 -0.57 11.42 1.00
CA ASP A 91 -0.05 10.89 -0.27
C ASP A 91 0.04 9.37 -0.21
N ASP A 92 0.16 8.72 -1.37
CA ASP A 92 0.42 7.28 -1.46
C ASP A 92 1.81 6.93 -0.90
N PHE A 93 1.99 5.67 -0.47
CA PHE A 93 3.28 5.15 -0.03
C PHE A 93 4.39 5.34 -1.07
N LEU A 94 4.09 5.32 -2.37
CA LEU A 94 5.07 5.56 -3.44
C LEU A 94 5.85 6.87 -3.30
N ARG A 95 5.33 7.89 -2.59
CA ARG A 95 6.03 9.16 -2.31
C ARG A 95 7.40 8.97 -1.63
N ILE A 96 7.68 7.80 -1.03
CA ILE A 96 9.01 7.47 -0.48
C ILE A 96 10.13 7.57 -1.52
N VAL A 97 9.83 7.42 -2.82
CA VAL A 97 10.85 7.51 -3.88
C VAL A 97 11.53 8.89 -3.92
N GLU A 98 10.80 9.96 -3.58
CA GLU A 98 11.34 11.32 -3.48
C GLU A 98 12.35 11.47 -2.34
N VAL A 99 12.19 10.68 -1.28
CA VAL A 99 13.12 10.63 -0.15
C VAL A 99 14.35 9.79 -0.49
N LEU A 100 14.18 8.75 -1.31
CA LEU A 100 15.26 7.85 -1.73
C LEU A 100 16.09 8.40 -2.89
N ASN A 101 15.49 9.22 -3.77
CA ASN A 101 16.13 9.85 -4.90
C ASN A 101 16.15 11.38 -4.77
N PRO A 102 17.01 11.95 -3.93
CA PRO A 102 17.12 13.39 -3.75
C PRO A 102 17.66 14.16 -4.98
N ARG A 103 17.81 13.52 -6.16
CA ARG A 103 18.39 14.12 -7.37
C ARG A 103 17.36 14.66 -8.39
N GLY A 104 16.06 14.64 -8.09
CA GLY A 104 15.02 15.23 -8.94
C GLY A 104 14.86 16.75 -8.84
N THR A 105 15.61 17.44 -7.97
CA THR A 105 15.46 18.89 -7.68
C THR A 105 16.65 19.75 -8.12
N LEU A 106 17.46 19.28 -9.07
CA LEU A 106 18.50 20.10 -9.71
C LEU A 106 18.17 20.26 -11.20
N GLU A 107 17.16 21.07 -11.49
CA GLU A 107 17.08 21.92 -12.68
C GLU A 107 16.69 23.33 -12.20
#